data_AF-A0A931ZSD8-F1
#
_entry.id   AF-A0A931ZSD8-F1
#
_cell.length_a   1.000
_cell.length_b   1.000
_cell.length_c   1.000
_cell.angle_alpha   90.00
_cell.angle_beta   90.00
_cell.angle_gamma   90.00
#
_symmetry.space_group_name_H-M   'P 1'
#
loop_
_entity.id
_entity.type
_entity.pdbx_description
1 polymer ?
#
loop_
_entity_poly.entity_id
_entity_poly.type
_entity_poly.pdbx_seq_one_letter_code
_entity_poly.pdbx_strand_id
1 'polypeptide(L)'
;MVRKQIYIRPDQQRRLKQLAKALGLSEAELIRKSLDQAVVPSAGIYRDPAAWEAERRFVRERQAKGRLPGARDWKRENLYDRPVFHRLERPDLPPRSTGTGKGPGRA
;
A
#
# COMPACT_ATOMS: atom_id res chain seq x y z
N MET A 1 -18.21 -24.26 13.57
CA MET A 1 -17.94 -22.88 14.06
C MET A 1 -16.98 -22.95 15.25
N VAL A 2 -16.05 -22.00 15.36
CA VAL A 2 -15.15 -21.87 16.53
C VAL A 2 -15.61 -20.67 17.35
N ARG A 3 -15.84 -20.84 18.66
CA ARG A 3 -16.19 -19.73 19.56
C ARG A 3 -14.93 -18.92 19.88
N LYS A 4 -14.95 -17.62 19.60
CA LYS A 4 -13.90 -16.68 19.96
C LYS A 4 -14.47 -15.60 20.87
N GLN A 5 -13.68 -15.14 21.83
CA GLN A 5 -13.96 -13.97 22.65
C GLN A 5 -12.93 -12.89 22.27
N ILE A 6 -13.41 -11.68 21.99
CA ILE A 6 -12.58 -10.55 21.57
C ILE A 6 -12.92 -9.34 22.44
N TYR A 7 -11.91 -8.55 22.78
CA TYR A 7 -12.11 -7.25 23.40
C TYR A 7 -12.27 -6.20 22.31
N ILE A 8 -13.33 -5.39 22.40
CA ILE A 8 -13.59 -4.27 21.52
C ILE A 8 -13.82 -3.03 22.37
N ARG A 9 -13.54 -1.86 21.81
CA ARG A 9 -13.73 -0.61 22.54
C ARG A 9 -15.23 -0.27 22.70
N PRO A 10 -15.61 0.52 23.73
CA PRO A 10 -17.01 0.89 23.95
C PRO A 10 -17.68 1.59 22.75
N ASP A 11 -16.93 2.40 21.99
CA ASP A 11 -17.41 3.04 20.76
C ASP A 11 -17.73 2.01 19.66
N GLN A 12 -16.88 1.00 19.51
CA GLN A 12 -17.08 -0.07 18.54
C GLN A 12 -18.30 -0.92 18.91
N GLN A 13 -18.50 -1.24 20.19
CA GLN A 13 -19.66 -1.97 20.66
C GLN A 13 -20.97 -1.22 20.36
N ARG A 14 -21.00 0.10 20.59
CA ARG A 14 -22.16 0.93 20.27
C ARG A 14 -22.47 0.92 18.78
N ARG A 15 -21.46 1.09 17.92
CA ARG A 15 -21.61 1.05 16.47
C ARG A 15 -22.06 -0.33 15.98
N LEU A 16 -21.49 -1.40 16.51
CA LEU A 16 -21.85 -2.78 16.17
C LEU A 16 -23.33 -3.04 16.45
N LYS A 17 -23.83 -2.64 17.62
CA LYS A 17 -25.25 -2.75 17.98
C LYS A 17 -26.17 -1.97 17.04
N GLN A 18 -25.81 -0.73 16.73
CA GLN A 18 -26.59 0.13 15.85
C GLN A 18 -26.68 -0.47 14.44
N LEU A 19 -25.55 -0.90 13.89
CA LEU A 19 -25.48 -1.49 12.55
C LEU A 19 -26.18 -2.84 12.48
N ALA A 20 -26.00 -3.70 13.49
CA ALA A 20 -26.69 -4.99 13.58
C ALA A 20 -28.22 -4.80 13.55
N LYS A 21 -28.74 -3.86 14.36
CA LYS A 21 -30.16 -3.53 14.37
C LYS A 21 -30.63 -2.95 13.04
N ALA A 22 -29.88 -2.02 12.45
CA ALA A 22 -30.25 -1.37 11.18
C ALA A 22 -30.29 -2.37 10.02
N LEU A 23 -29.41 -3.36 10.01
CA LEU A 23 -29.32 -4.38 8.96
C LEU A 23 -30.17 -5.64 9.24
N GLY A 24 -30.81 -5.72 10.41
CA GLY A 24 -31.56 -6.92 10.82
C GLY A 24 -30.68 -8.16 11.02
N LEU A 25 -29.39 -7.98 11.30
CA LEU A 25 -28.41 -9.06 11.49
C LEU A 25 -28.04 -9.21 12.96
N SER A 26 -27.56 -10.39 13.35
CA SER A 26 -26.91 -10.55 14.65
C SER A 26 -25.53 -9.88 14.66
N GLU A 27 -25.08 -9.39 15.82
CA GLU A 27 -23.74 -8.81 16.00
C GLU A 27 -22.64 -9.76 15.50
N ALA A 28 -22.77 -11.05 15.82
CA ALA A 28 -21.82 -12.07 15.41
C ALA A 28 -21.81 -12.30 13.89
N GLU A 29 -22.98 -12.23 13.23
CA GLU A 29 -23.06 -12.34 11.78
C GLU A 29 -22.48 -11.12 11.08
N LEU A 30 -22.71 -9.92 11.62
CA LEU A 30 -22.11 -8.70 11.12
C LEU A 30 -20.58 -8.73 11.24
N ILE A 31 -20.04 -9.22 12.36
CA ILE A 31 -18.59 -9.42 12.53
C ILE A 31 -18.05 -10.40 11.48
N ARG A 32 -18.72 -11.55 11.28
CA ARG A 32 -18.29 -12.53 10.26
C ARG A 32 -18.27 -11.92 8.86
N LYS A 33 -19.37 -11.29 8.42
CA LYS A 33 -19.45 -10.63 7.10
C LYS A 33 -18.39 -9.55 6.94
N SER A 34 -18.12 -8.78 7.99
CA SER A 34 -17.08 -7.75 7.97
C SER A 34 -15.68 -8.36 7.86
N LEU A 35 -15.40 -9.48 8.53
CA LEU A 35 -14.15 -10.21 8.40
C LEU A 35 -14.00 -10.80 6.99
N ASP A 36 -15.06 -11.41 6.45
CA ASP A 36 -15.05 -11.95 5.09
C ASP A 36 -14.74 -10.83 4.07
N GLN A 37 -15.36 -9.66 4.21
CA GLN A 37 -15.11 -8.48 3.37
C GLN A 37 -13.73 -7.83 3.59
N ALA A 38 -13.21 -7.85 4.83
CA ALA A 38 -11.90 -7.28 5.15
C ALA A 38 -10.73 -8.18 4.69
N VAL A 39 -10.97 -9.49 4.60
CA VAL A 39 -9.99 -10.51 4.15
C VAL A 39 -10.01 -10.68 2.63
N VAL A 40 -11.11 -10.34 1.94
CA VAL A 40 -10.99 -9.96 0.52
C VAL A 40 -9.96 -8.83 0.50
N PRO A 41 -8.79 -9.01 -0.15
CA PRO A 41 -7.74 -8.00 -0.13
C PRO A 41 -8.42 -6.71 -0.52
N SER A 42 -8.50 -5.80 0.45
CA SER A 42 -9.12 -4.51 0.26
C SER A 42 -8.68 -4.00 -1.10
N ALA A 43 -9.64 -3.84 -2.01
CA ALA A 43 -9.44 -3.15 -3.28
C ALA A 43 -9.20 -1.64 -3.01
N GLY A 44 -8.45 -1.34 -1.95
CA GLY A 44 -8.08 -0.05 -1.40
C GLY A 44 -6.72 0.41 -1.88
N ILE A 45 -6.25 -0.10 -3.02
CA ILE A 45 -5.62 0.79 -3.99
C ILE A 45 -6.68 0.93 -5.07
N TYR A 46 -7.25 2.13 -5.21
CA TYR A 46 -8.03 2.49 -6.38
C TYR A 46 -7.15 2.20 -7.60
N ARG A 47 -7.35 1.03 -8.23
CA ARG A 47 -6.66 0.67 -9.45
C ARG A 47 -7.39 1.39 -10.55
N ASP A 48 -6.85 2.53 -10.97
CA ASP A 48 -7.31 3.19 -12.18
C ASP A 48 -7.25 2.17 -13.34
N PRO A 49 -8.40 1.72 -13.87
CA PRO A 49 -8.42 0.74 -14.94
C PRO A 49 -7.67 1.24 -16.18
N ALA A 50 -7.71 2.55 -16.44
CA ALA A 50 -7.01 3.16 -17.57
C ALA A 50 -5.49 3.10 -17.39
N ALA A 51 -5.00 3.35 -16.16
CA ALA A 51 -3.58 3.19 -15.84
C ALA A 51 -3.11 1.74 -16.04
N TRP A 52 -3.94 0.76 -15.68
CA TRP A 52 -3.61 -0.65 -15.89
C TRP A 52 -3.60 -1.04 -17.37
N GLU A 53 -4.54 -0.54 -18.16
CA GLU A 53 -4.56 -0.76 -19.61
C GLU A 53 -3.36 -0.11 -20.32
N ALA A 54 -2.99 1.10 -19.90
CA ALA A 54 -1.80 1.79 -20.39
C ALA A 54 -0.53 0.98 -20.11
N GLU A 55 -0.36 0.46 -18.89
CA GLU A 55 0.77 -0.40 -18.53
C GLU A 55 0.79 -1.68 -19.39
N ARG A 56 -0.36 -2.34 -19.54
CA ARG A 56 -0.47 -3.54 -20.39
C ARG A 56 -0.10 -3.26 -21.84
N ARG A 57 -0.48 -2.10 -22.38
CA ARG A 57 -0.09 -1.67 -23.73
C ARG A 57 1.41 -1.43 -23.81
N PHE A 58 1.99 -0.71 -22.85
CA PHE A 58 3.42 -0.45 -22.78
C PHE A 58 4.24 -1.76 -22.73
N VAL A 59 3.85 -2.71 -21.89
CA VAL A 59 4.52 -4.02 -21.80
C VAL A 59 4.43 -4.78 -23.12
N ARG A 60 3.26 -4.81 -23.77
CA ARG A 60 3.10 -5.46 -25.10
C ARG A 60 3.96 -4.81 -26.17
N GLU A 61 3.99 -3.48 -26.23
CA GLU A 61 4.86 -2.73 -27.16
C GLU A 61 6.35 -3.01 -26.91
N ARG A 62 6.75 -3.18 -25.64
CA ARG A 62 8.12 -3.55 -25.28
C ARG A 62 8.46 -4.99 -25.65
N GLN A 63 7.54 -5.93 -25.46
CA GLN A 63 7.72 -7.33 -25.88
C GLN A 63 7.78 -7.47 -27.40
N ALA A 64 6.95 -6.71 -28.13
CA ALA A 64 6.92 -6.70 -29.59
C ALA A 64 8.24 -6.21 -30.21
N LYS A 65 9.00 -5.36 -29.52
CA LYS A 65 10.35 -4.95 -29.92
C LYS A 65 11.37 -6.10 -29.89
N GLY A 66 11.00 -7.25 -29.34
CA GLY A 66 11.83 -8.45 -29.33
C GLY A 66 13.05 -8.33 -28.42
N ARG A 67 13.93 -9.33 -28.51
CA ARG A 67 15.19 -9.34 -27.78
C ARG A 67 16.14 -8.33 -28.42
N LEU A 68 16.54 -7.32 -27.66
CA LEU A 68 17.57 -6.39 -28.12
C LEU A 68 18.86 -7.17 -28.40
N PRO A 69 19.56 -6.91 -29.52
CA PRO A 69 20.83 -7.54 -29.82
C PRO A 69 21.87 -7.04 -28.81
N GLY A 70 22.54 -7.98 -28.13
CA GLY A 70 23.57 -7.69 -27.14
C GLY A 70 23.38 -8.47 -25.83
N ALA A 71 24.49 -8.82 -25.20
CA ALA A 71 24.48 -9.26 -23.81
C ALA A 71 24.27 -8.04 -22.89
N ARG A 72 23.82 -8.28 -21.66
CA ARG A 72 23.73 -7.24 -20.63
C ARG A 72 25.12 -6.63 -20.42
N ASP A 73 25.29 -5.37 -20.84
CA ASP A 73 26.53 -4.60 -20.80
C ASP A 73 26.69 -3.79 -19.50
N TRP A 74 25.61 -3.60 -18.75
CA TRP A 74 25.63 -2.92 -17.46
C TRP A 74 25.71 -3.88 -16.28
N LYS A 75 26.65 -3.60 -15.36
CA LYS A 75 26.70 -4.20 -14.02
C LYS A 75 25.79 -3.45 -13.07
N ARG A 76 25.25 -4.13 -12.06
CA ARG A 76 24.30 -3.52 -11.11
C ARG A 76 24.94 -2.36 -10.36
N GLU A 77 26.22 -2.48 -10.04
CA GLU A 77 27.04 -1.52 -9.31
C GLU A 77 27.14 -0.20 -10.09
N ASN A 78 27.23 -0.27 -11.42
CA ASN A 78 27.24 0.90 -12.31
C ASN A 78 25.96 1.76 -12.20
N LEU A 79 24.85 1.22 -11.67
CA LEU A 79 23.61 1.97 -11.44
C LEU A 79 23.72 2.90 -10.21
N TYR A 80 24.49 2.50 -9.20
CA TYR A 80 24.68 3.25 -7.97
C TYR A 80 25.81 4.28 -8.08
N ASP A 81 26.83 4.00 -8.88
CA ASP A 81 27.94 4.93 -9.15
C ASP A 81 27.59 5.99 -10.21
N ARG A 82 26.43 5.85 -10.87
CA ARG A 82 25.93 6.91 -11.75
C ARG A 82 25.57 8.09 -10.85
N PRO A 83 26.16 9.30 -11.03
CA PRO A 83 25.71 10.46 -10.28
C PRO A 83 24.22 10.57 -10.55
N VAL A 84 23.43 10.43 -9.48
CA VAL A 84 21.97 10.47 -9.51
C VAL A 84 21.65 11.70 -10.33
N PHE A 85 21.12 11.51 -11.55
CA PHE A 85 20.62 12.61 -12.36
C PHE A 85 19.75 13.41 -11.39
N HIS A 86 20.16 14.65 -11.09
CA HIS A 86 19.39 15.60 -10.30
C HIS A 86 17.99 15.65 -10.90
N ARG A 87 17.09 14.83 -10.38
CA ARG A 87 15.69 14.82 -10.73
C ARG A 87 14.97 15.05 -9.43
N LEU A 88 14.89 16.33 -9.11
CA LEU A 88 13.74 17.09 -8.61
C LEU A 88 14.28 18.22 -7.72
N GLU A 89 14.88 19.25 -8.32
CA GLU A 89 14.72 20.58 -7.73
C GLU A 89 13.25 20.96 -7.95
N ARG A 90 12.42 20.68 -6.96
CA ARG A 90 11.15 21.38 -6.73
C ARG A 90 11.45 22.47 -5.71
N PRO A 91 11.65 23.74 -6.14
CA PRO A 91 12.11 24.82 -5.26
C PRO A 91 11.06 25.27 -4.21
N ASP A 92 9.88 24.65 -4.19
CA ASP A 92 8.67 25.08 -3.50
C ASP A 92 8.29 24.24 -2.26
N LEU A 93 9.10 23.29 -1.82
CA LEU A 93 8.88 22.58 -0.55
C LEU A 93 9.75 23.14 0.59
N PRO A 94 9.17 23.52 1.75
CA PRO A 94 9.97 23.96 2.89
C PRO A 94 10.78 22.78 3.49
N PRO A 95 11.98 23.05 4.03
CA PRO A 95 12.83 22.02 4.60
C PRO A 95 12.16 21.36 5.81
N ARG A 96 12.28 20.03 5.91
CA ARG A 96 11.85 19.29 7.10
C ARG A 96 12.68 19.76 8.28
N SER A 97 12.02 20.28 9.31
CA SER A 97 12.66 20.66 10.58
C SER A 97 13.37 19.44 11.18
N THR A 98 14.69 19.46 11.22
CA THR A 98 15.48 18.48 11.96
C THR A 98 15.36 18.80 13.45
N GLY A 99 14.43 18.16 14.14
CA GLY A 99 14.39 18.14 15.59
C GLY A 99 15.61 17.39 16.13
N THR A 100 16.55 18.12 16.72
CA THR A 100 17.70 17.58 17.44
C THR A 100 17.25 16.86 18.70
N GLY A 101 17.15 15.53 18.64
CA GLY A 101 17.01 14.65 19.80
C GLY A 101 18.35 14.05 20.18
N LYS A 102 19.11 14.75 21.03
CA LYS A 102 20.31 14.27 21.71
C LYS A 102 19.89 13.20 22.74
N GLY A 103 20.46 11.99 22.67
CA GLY A 103 20.25 10.93 23.68
C GLY A 103 21.48 10.03 23.76
N PRO A 104 21.88 9.55 24.95
CA PRO A 104 23.27 9.57 25.38
C PRO A 104 24.00 8.23 25.23
N GLY A 105 25.32 8.30 25.38
CA GLY A 105 26.26 7.23 25.09
C GLY A 105 26.21 6.01 26.01
N ARG A 106 26.97 4.99 25.60
CA ARG A 106 27.36 3.85 26.41
C ARG A 106 28.81 3.50 26.08
N ALA A 107 29.67 3.67 27.10
CA ALA A 107 30.82 2.81 27.33
C ALA A 107 30.36 1.71 28.30
#